data_AF-A0A7C5C1M7-F1
#
_entry.id   AF-A0A7C5C1M7-F1
#
_cell.length_a   1.000
_cell.length_b   1.000
_cell.length_c   1.000
_cell.angle_alpha   90.00
_cell.angle_beta   90.00
_cell.angle_gamma   90.00
#
_symmetry.space_group_name_H-M   'P 1'
#
loop_
_entity.id
_entity.type
_entity.pdbx_description
1 polymer ?
#
loop_
_entity_poly.entity_id
_entity_poly.type
_entity_poly.pdbx_seq_one_letter_code
_entity_poly.pdbx_strand_id
1 'polypeptide(L)'
;MIVFRDFTGALWNIFIGNALMVITIGFYIAWWVVLFRPDRSGPSPYGPPLIVIALVAGAASIVFLIFGISSQAWNGKDFPGAYFLLGALGAYVILLGITKSLFQRPVTSELLLIVLWSTLEWSVITVLKMGDRLSSIQALTLMVLLGLAACIGLVCYVLFYRLDGTPRFWDGLIPLIVDGLVVITILGALTFFSGPRGAPLNLR
;
A
#
# COMPACT_ATOMS: atom_id res chain seq x y z
N MET A 1 -2.25 29.08 2.83
CA MET A 1 -2.01 28.07 1.78
C MET A 1 -3.19 27.12 1.78
N ILE A 2 -3.90 26.95 0.67
CA ILE A 2 -4.96 25.94 0.57
C ILE A 2 -4.28 24.68 0.02
N VAL A 3 -4.07 23.69 0.88
CA VAL A 3 -3.29 22.45 0.63
C VAL A 3 -3.74 21.68 -0.62
N PHE A 4 -5.01 21.83 -1.02
CA PHE A 4 -5.62 21.05 -2.11
C PHE A 4 -5.90 21.86 -3.39
N ARG A 5 -5.40 23.10 -3.48
CA ARG A 5 -5.74 24.01 -4.59
C ARG A 5 -5.32 23.47 -5.97
N ASP A 6 -4.28 22.64 -6.03
CA ASP A 6 -3.72 22.12 -7.28
C ASP A 6 -4.08 20.64 -7.53
N PHE A 7 -5.09 20.10 -6.84
CA PHE A 7 -5.53 18.71 -7.03
C PHE A 7 -6.41 18.59 -8.28
N THR A 8 -5.93 17.81 -9.26
CA THR A 8 -6.73 17.34 -10.39
C THR A 8 -7.62 16.18 -9.96
N GLY A 9 -8.58 15.77 -10.80
CA GLY A 9 -9.39 14.58 -10.54
C GLY A 9 -8.56 13.32 -10.32
N ALA A 10 -7.46 13.15 -11.07
CA ALA A 10 -6.51 12.05 -10.90
C ALA A 10 -5.86 12.07 -9.51
N LEU A 11 -5.43 13.24 -9.04
CA LEU A 11 -4.82 13.38 -7.71
C LEU A 11 -5.82 13.15 -6.58
N TRP A 12 -7.08 13.58 -6.76
CA TRP A 12 -8.15 13.24 -5.84
C TRP A 12 -8.39 11.74 -5.74
N ASN A 13 -8.39 11.04 -6.88
CA ASN A 13 -8.51 9.59 -6.90
C ASN A 13 -7.34 8.91 -6.16
N ILE A 14 -6.09 9.37 -6.37
CA ILE A 14 -4.93 8.83 -5.63
C ILE A 14 -5.06 9.09 -4.13
N PHE A 15 -5.46 10.30 -3.74
CA PHE A 15 -5.62 10.68 -2.35
C PHE A 15 -6.74 9.89 -1.65
N ILE A 16 -7.93 9.82 -2.26
CA ILE A 16 -9.06 9.05 -1.74
C ILE A 16 -8.69 7.58 -1.65
N GLY A 17 -8.04 7.04 -2.68
CA GLY A 17 -7.59 5.65 -2.70
C GLY A 17 -6.64 5.34 -1.54
N ASN A 18 -5.62 6.16 -1.31
CA ASN A 18 -4.69 5.99 -0.20
C ASN A 18 -5.37 6.20 1.17
N ALA A 19 -6.28 7.18 1.30
CA ALA A 19 -7.04 7.40 2.53
C ALA A 19 -7.93 6.21 2.88
N LEU A 20 -8.59 5.61 1.88
CA LEU A 20 -9.35 4.37 2.02
C LEU A 20 -8.45 3.20 2.42
N MET A 21 -7.18 3.17 1.98
CA MET A 21 -6.25 2.14 2.47
C MET A 21 -5.88 2.35 3.94
N VAL A 22 -5.66 3.58 4.40
CA VAL A 22 -5.45 3.85 5.83
C VAL A 22 -6.64 3.36 6.66
N ILE A 23 -7.85 3.61 6.19
CA ILE A 23 -9.08 3.09 6.79
C ILE A 23 -9.07 1.55 6.81
N THR A 24 -8.76 0.94 5.67
CA THR A 24 -8.65 -0.53 5.52
C THR A 24 -7.71 -1.12 6.55
N ILE A 25 -6.50 -0.57 6.66
CA ILE A 25 -5.47 -1.03 7.60
C ILE A 25 -5.93 -0.84 9.04
N GLY A 26 -6.53 0.30 9.39
CA GLY A 26 -7.05 0.56 10.73
C GLY A 26 -8.12 -0.45 11.15
N PHE A 27 -9.10 -0.72 10.28
CA PHE A 27 -10.13 -1.72 10.53
C PHE A 27 -9.55 -3.15 10.55
N TYR A 28 -8.55 -3.44 9.73
CA TYR A 28 -7.93 -4.76 9.70
C TYR A 28 -7.07 -5.02 10.94
N ILE A 29 -6.35 -4.01 11.43
CA ILE A 29 -5.67 -4.02 12.74
C ILE A 29 -6.68 -4.24 13.86
N ALA A 30 -7.80 -3.50 13.88
CA ALA A 30 -8.83 -3.66 14.90
C ALA A 30 -9.42 -5.08 14.87
N TRP A 31 -9.70 -5.61 13.67
CA TRP A 31 -10.14 -6.99 13.48
C TRP A 31 -9.12 -8.00 14.03
N TRP A 32 -7.84 -7.81 13.71
CA TRP A 32 -6.76 -8.68 14.14
C TRP A 32 -6.66 -8.72 15.67
N VAL A 33 -6.62 -7.54 16.30
CA VAL A 33 -6.53 -7.39 17.76
C VAL A 33 -7.74 -8.03 18.44
N VAL A 34 -8.94 -7.86 17.88
CA VAL A 34 -10.16 -8.38 18.49
C VAL A 34 -10.27 -9.90 18.40
N LEU A 35 -9.73 -10.54 17.35
CA LEU A 35 -9.86 -11.99 17.16
C LEU A 35 -8.67 -12.81 17.65
N PHE A 36 -7.44 -12.30 17.50
CA PHE A 36 -6.22 -13.08 17.70
C PHE A 36 -5.45 -12.75 18.98
N ARG A 37 -6.00 -11.90 19.85
CA ARG A 37 -5.36 -11.55 21.13
C ARG A 37 -5.11 -12.82 21.97
N PRO A 38 -3.89 -13.05 22.50
CA PRO A 38 -3.56 -14.29 23.23
C PRO A 38 -4.35 -14.51 24.54
N ASP A 39 -4.78 -13.42 25.18
CA ASP A 39 -5.52 -13.37 26.43
C ASP A 39 -7.04 -13.52 26.25
N ARG A 40 -7.51 -13.67 25.01
CA ARG A 40 -8.93 -13.72 24.69
C ARG A 40 -9.52 -15.12 24.90
N SER A 41 -10.66 -15.18 25.57
CA SER A 41 -11.53 -16.35 25.63
C SER A 41 -12.84 -16.12 24.85
N GLY A 42 -13.16 -17.01 23.92
CA GLY A 42 -14.45 -17.04 23.21
C GLY A 42 -14.58 -16.15 21.96
N PRO A 43 -15.69 -16.29 21.20
CA PRO A 43 -15.92 -15.60 19.92
C PRO A 43 -16.24 -14.11 20.08
N SER A 44 -15.90 -13.28 19.08
CA SER A 44 -16.15 -11.82 19.12
C SER A 44 -17.30 -11.41 18.21
N PRO A 45 -18.31 -10.68 18.70
CA PRO A 45 -19.35 -10.13 17.83
C PRO A 45 -18.80 -9.02 16.92
N TYR A 46 -17.68 -8.38 17.30
CA TYR A 46 -17.09 -7.28 16.54
C TYR A 46 -16.18 -7.74 15.40
N GLY A 47 -15.77 -9.01 15.36
CA GLY A 47 -14.88 -9.51 14.30
C GLY A 47 -15.49 -9.38 12.89
N PRO A 48 -16.64 -10.02 12.61
CA PRO A 48 -17.25 -9.99 11.28
C PRO A 48 -17.48 -8.57 10.69
N PRO A 49 -18.05 -7.59 11.41
CA PRO A 49 -18.25 -6.26 10.82
C PRO A 49 -16.93 -5.53 10.52
N LEU A 50 -15.90 -5.67 11.38
CA LEU A 50 -14.61 -5.00 11.17
C LEU A 50 -13.92 -5.47 9.88
N ILE A 51 -13.90 -6.79 9.63
CA ILE A 51 -13.28 -7.31 8.40
C ILE A 51 -14.09 -6.97 7.15
N VAL A 52 -15.42 -6.94 7.23
CA VAL A 52 -16.26 -6.51 6.10
C VAL A 52 -15.97 -5.05 5.72
N ILE A 53 -15.86 -4.15 6.70
CA ILE A 53 -15.51 -2.76 6.44
C ILE A 53 -14.10 -2.66 5.82
N ALA A 54 -13.12 -3.39 6.36
CA ALA A 54 -11.78 -3.42 5.80
C ALA A 54 -11.78 -3.90 4.33
N LEU A 55 -12.49 -4.97 4.01
CA LEU A 55 -12.56 -5.51 2.65
C LEU A 55 -13.23 -4.53 1.67
N VAL A 56 -14.34 -3.90 2.07
CA VAL A 56 -15.04 -2.92 1.23
C VAL A 56 -14.18 -1.68 0.99
N ALA A 57 -13.56 -1.15 2.05
CA ALA A 57 -12.65 -0.02 1.95
C ALA A 57 -11.41 -0.35 1.08
N GLY A 58 -10.86 -1.57 1.22
CA GLY A 58 -9.70 -2.01 0.48
C GLY A 58 -9.99 -2.19 -1.01
N ALA A 59 -11.14 -2.77 -1.35
CA ALA A 59 -11.60 -2.87 -2.72
C ALA A 59 -11.82 -1.48 -3.35
N ALA A 60 -12.49 -0.57 -2.63
CA ALA A 60 -12.68 0.80 -3.08
C ALA A 60 -11.34 1.53 -3.25
N SER A 61 -10.39 1.36 -2.32
CA SER A 61 -9.04 1.91 -2.41
C SER A 61 -8.37 1.52 -3.73
N ILE A 62 -8.37 0.24 -4.07
CA ILE A 62 -7.78 -0.27 -5.32
C ILE A 62 -8.41 0.40 -6.55
N VAL A 63 -9.75 0.49 -6.59
CA VAL A 63 -10.47 1.11 -7.71
C VAL A 63 -10.08 2.59 -7.89
N PHE A 64 -10.08 3.36 -6.80
CA PHE A 64 -9.69 4.76 -6.82
C PHE A 64 -8.23 4.93 -7.23
N LEU A 65 -7.31 4.10 -6.74
CA LEU A 65 -5.89 4.16 -7.10
C LEU A 65 -5.69 3.84 -8.57
N ILE A 66 -6.35 2.81 -9.11
CA ILE A 66 -6.28 2.46 -10.54
C ILE A 66 -6.77 3.64 -11.39
N PHE A 67 -7.93 4.21 -11.08
CA PHE A 67 -8.44 5.37 -11.81
C PHE A 67 -7.51 6.58 -11.69
N GLY A 68 -6.94 6.82 -10.52
CA GLY A 68 -5.96 7.88 -10.31
C GLY A 68 -4.75 7.71 -11.22
N ILE A 69 -4.13 6.53 -11.19
CA ILE A 69 -2.96 6.15 -11.98
C ILE A 69 -3.25 6.24 -13.49
N SER A 70 -4.43 5.79 -13.93
CA SER A 70 -4.77 5.65 -15.35
C SER A 70 -5.43 6.89 -15.99
N SER A 71 -5.82 7.91 -15.22
CA SER A 71 -6.71 8.98 -15.71
C SER A 71 -6.03 10.11 -16.48
N GLN A 72 -4.69 10.08 -16.67
CA GLN A 72 -3.99 11.12 -17.45
C GLN A 72 -2.59 10.67 -17.89
N ALA A 73 -2.11 11.25 -19.00
CA ALA A 73 -0.69 11.25 -19.32
C ALA A 73 0.02 12.14 -18.29
N TRP A 74 0.92 11.56 -17.51
CA TRP A 74 1.65 12.25 -16.46
C TRP A 74 2.84 12.98 -17.10
N ASN A 75 2.73 14.31 -17.23
CA ASN A 75 3.66 15.13 -18.01
C ASN A 75 3.83 14.66 -19.46
N GLY A 76 2.72 14.33 -20.12
CA GLY A 76 2.70 13.89 -21.52
C GLY A 76 3.27 12.48 -21.74
N LYS A 77 3.51 11.72 -20.66
CA LYS A 77 3.95 10.32 -20.72
C LYS A 77 2.87 9.41 -20.16
N ASP A 78 2.59 8.34 -20.89
CA ASP A 78 1.68 7.30 -20.42
C ASP A 78 2.33 6.46 -19.32
N PHE A 79 1.53 6.07 -18.32
CA PHE A 79 2.00 5.18 -17.27
C PHE A 79 2.21 3.77 -17.85
N PRO A 80 3.39 3.15 -17.67
CA PRO A 80 3.71 1.83 -18.20
C PRO A 80 3.06 0.68 -17.41
N GLY A 81 1.74 0.70 -17.23
CA GLY A 81 1.01 -0.21 -16.34
C GLY A 81 1.18 -1.70 -16.64
N ALA A 82 1.34 -2.08 -17.91
CA ALA A 82 1.58 -3.47 -18.30
C ALA A 82 2.87 -4.03 -17.68
N TYR A 83 3.94 -3.22 -17.59
CA TYR A 83 5.19 -3.66 -16.99
C TYR A 83 5.07 -3.87 -15.47
N PHE A 84 4.30 -3.02 -14.79
CA PHE A 84 4.00 -3.20 -13.37
C PHE A 84 3.18 -4.48 -13.12
N LEU A 85 2.18 -4.75 -13.96
CA LEU A 85 1.37 -5.98 -13.86
C LEU A 85 2.19 -7.24 -14.14
N LEU A 86 3.01 -7.24 -15.20
CA LEU A 86 3.89 -8.37 -15.51
C LEU A 86 4.95 -8.57 -14.43
N GLY A 87 5.52 -7.49 -13.91
CA GLY A 87 6.45 -7.50 -12.79
C GLY A 87 5.82 -8.09 -11.52
N ALA A 88 4.60 -7.65 -11.17
CA ALA A 88 3.85 -8.17 -10.04
C ALA A 88 3.51 -9.65 -10.18
N LEU A 89 3.05 -10.06 -11.36
CA LEU A 89 2.77 -11.46 -11.67
C LEU A 89 4.04 -12.32 -11.53
N GLY A 90 5.15 -11.87 -12.12
CA GLY A 90 6.44 -12.54 -12.02
C GLY A 90 6.92 -12.64 -10.57
N ALA A 91 6.88 -11.53 -9.82
CA ALA A 91 7.25 -11.49 -8.41
C ALA A 91 6.39 -12.44 -7.57
N TYR A 92 5.06 -12.45 -7.77
CA TYR A 92 4.17 -13.37 -7.08
C TYR A 92 4.50 -14.82 -7.36
N VAL A 93 4.68 -15.20 -8.64
CA VAL A 93 5.01 -16.59 -9.02
C VAL A 93 6.35 -17.03 -8.44
N ILE A 94 7.37 -16.16 -8.51
CA ILE A 94 8.70 -16.43 -7.96
C ILE A 94 8.63 -16.60 -6.44
N LEU A 95 8.05 -15.63 -5.73
CA LEU A 95 7.94 -15.66 -4.27
C LEU A 95 7.08 -16.83 -3.80
N LEU A 96 6.01 -17.17 -4.52
CA LEU A 96 5.19 -18.34 -4.25
C LEU A 96 6.01 -19.62 -4.41
N GLY A 97 6.77 -19.75 -5.49
CA GLY A 97 7.67 -20.89 -5.73
C GLY A 97 8.69 -21.05 -4.61
N ILE A 98 9.36 -19.95 -4.22
CA ILE A 98 10.36 -19.93 -3.14
C ILE A 98 9.74 -20.29 -1.79
N THR A 99 8.65 -19.62 -1.41
CA THR A 99 8.00 -19.81 -0.10
C THR A 99 7.38 -21.21 0.04
N LYS A 100 6.83 -21.76 -1.05
CA LYS A 100 6.32 -23.13 -1.08
C LYS A 100 7.45 -24.16 -1.02
N SER A 101 8.51 -24.00 -1.82
CA SER A 101 9.58 -25.01 -1.92
C SER A 101 10.53 -24.99 -0.73
N LEU A 102 11.05 -23.81 -0.36
CA LEU A 102 12.07 -23.69 0.69
C LEU A 102 11.48 -23.60 2.09
N PHE A 103 10.29 -23.01 2.22
CA PHE A 103 9.67 -22.73 3.52
C PHE A 103 8.40 -23.55 3.79
N GLN A 104 7.97 -24.40 2.84
CA GLN A 104 6.81 -25.28 2.95
C GLN A 104 5.52 -24.52 3.33
N ARG A 105 5.39 -23.29 2.83
CA ARG A 105 4.27 -22.40 3.16
C ARG A 105 2.98 -22.81 2.43
N PRO A 106 1.83 -22.85 3.11
CA PRO A 106 0.54 -22.96 2.43
C PRO A 106 0.25 -21.68 1.65
N VAL A 107 -0.37 -21.85 0.48
CA VAL A 107 -0.81 -20.72 -0.36
C VAL A 107 -1.93 -19.99 0.37
N THR A 108 -1.73 -18.70 0.56
CA THR A 108 -2.53 -17.85 1.44
C THR A 108 -2.66 -16.46 0.81
N SER A 109 -3.70 -15.72 1.19
CA SER A 109 -3.98 -14.38 0.66
C SER A 109 -2.88 -13.36 0.96
N GLU A 110 -2.10 -13.58 2.02
CA GLU A 110 -1.11 -12.65 2.56
C GLU A 110 -0.01 -12.36 1.55
N LEU A 111 0.49 -13.39 0.85
CA LEU A 111 1.49 -13.20 -0.19
C LEU A 111 0.95 -12.39 -1.36
N LEU A 112 -0.31 -12.62 -1.75
CA LEU A 112 -0.97 -11.85 -2.78
C LEU A 112 -1.13 -10.38 -2.35
N LEU A 113 -1.55 -10.13 -1.11
CA LEU A 113 -1.69 -8.79 -0.56
C LEU A 113 -0.36 -8.03 -0.54
N ILE A 114 0.73 -8.66 -0.09
CA ILE A 114 2.07 -8.06 -0.09
C ILE A 114 2.45 -7.61 -1.50
N VAL A 115 2.31 -8.48 -2.50
CA VAL A 115 2.71 -8.18 -3.89
C VAL A 115 1.79 -7.14 -4.51
N LEU A 116 0.47 -7.30 -4.37
CA LEU A 116 -0.53 -6.41 -4.93
C LEU A 116 -0.38 -4.99 -4.36
N TRP A 117 -0.27 -4.88 -3.03
CA TRP A 117 -0.15 -3.60 -2.35
C TRP A 117 1.15 -2.89 -2.72
N SER A 118 2.27 -3.61 -2.67
CA SER A 118 3.58 -3.06 -3.05
C SER A 118 3.59 -2.57 -4.50
N THR A 119 2.95 -3.31 -5.41
CA THR A 119 2.86 -2.92 -6.82
C THR A 119 2.02 -1.65 -6.98
N LEU A 120 0.89 -1.57 -6.28
CA LEU A 120 -0.03 -0.44 -6.39
C LEU A 120 0.60 0.84 -5.86
N GLU A 121 1.25 0.81 -4.69
CA GLU A 121 1.92 1.99 -4.14
C GLU A 121 3.19 2.37 -4.90
N TRP A 122 3.93 1.40 -5.45
CA TRP A 122 5.01 1.72 -6.37
C TRP A 122 4.47 2.45 -7.61
N SER A 123 3.32 1.99 -8.14
CA SER A 123 2.66 2.67 -9.26
C SER A 123 2.29 4.11 -8.89
N VAL A 124 1.73 4.34 -7.69
CA VAL A 124 1.43 5.68 -7.15
C VAL A 124 2.68 6.55 -7.08
N ILE A 125 3.76 6.10 -6.44
CA ILE A 125 5.01 6.85 -6.33
C ILE A 125 5.55 7.20 -7.71
N THR A 126 5.46 6.26 -8.66
CA THR A 126 5.90 6.44 -10.04
C THR A 126 5.12 7.53 -10.76
N VAL A 127 3.79 7.50 -10.72
CA VAL A 127 2.97 8.53 -11.39
C VAL A 127 3.12 9.90 -10.75
N LEU A 128 3.25 9.96 -9.41
CA LEU A 128 3.53 11.20 -8.71
C LEU A 128 4.91 11.77 -9.09
N LYS A 129 5.90 10.91 -9.29
CA LYS A 129 7.21 11.33 -9.81
C LYS A 129 7.13 11.78 -11.26
N MET A 130 6.40 11.07 -12.11
CA MET A 130 6.21 11.42 -13.52
C MET A 130 5.52 12.77 -13.68
N GLY A 131 4.55 13.09 -12.82
CA GLY A 131 3.85 14.39 -12.79
C GLY A 131 4.52 15.48 -11.95
N ASP A 132 5.82 15.36 -11.66
CA ASP A 132 6.63 16.32 -10.89
C ASP A 132 6.07 16.70 -9.50
N ARG A 133 5.25 15.84 -8.91
CA ARG A 133 4.78 16.00 -7.52
C ARG A 133 5.82 15.55 -6.52
N LEU A 134 6.69 14.63 -6.90
CA LEU A 134 7.81 14.16 -6.09
C LEU A 134 9.15 14.54 -6.74
N SER A 135 10.09 15.03 -5.93
CA SER A 135 11.49 15.06 -6.31
C SER A 135 12.04 13.64 -6.44
N SER A 136 13.18 13.47 -7.14
CA SER A 136 13.81 12.16 -7.29
C SER A 136 14.23 11.56 -5.95
N ILE A 137 14.66 12.40 -4.99
CA ILE A 137 15.04 11.96 -3.64
C ILE A 137 13.80 11.46 -2.89
N GLN A 138 12.69 12.22 -2.90
CA GLN A 138 11.45 11.80 -2.24
C GLN A 138 10.90 10.49 -2.82
N ALA A 139 10.86 10.37 -4.15
CA ALA A 139 10.42 9.14 -4.80
C ALA A 139 11.30 7.96 -4.40
N LEU A 140 12.63 8.13 -4.40
CA LEU A 140 13.56 7.09 -3.96
C LEU A 140 13.34 6.70 -2.49
N THR A 141 13.20 7.69 -1.60
CA THR A 141 12.93 7.43 -0.17
C THR A 141 11.66 6.62 0.01
N LEU A 142 10.56 7.00 -0.65
CA LEU A 142 9.29 6.27 -0.56
C LEU A 142 9.40 4.85 -1.13
N MET A 143 10.10 4.67 -2.27
CA MET A 143 10.33 3.33 -2.83
C MET A 143 11.16 2.44 -1.89
N VAL A 144 12.17 3.00 -1.22
CA VAL A 144 12.97 2.26 -0.23
C VAL A 144 12.11 1.87 0.98
N LEU A 145 11.30 2.80 1.51
CA LEU A 145 10.39 2.51 2.62
C LEU A 145 9.38 1.41 2.25
N LEU A 146 8.80 1.49 1.05
CA LEU A 146 7.89 0.47 0.54
C LEU A 146 8.58 -0.90 0.37
N GLY A 147 9.80 -0.92 -0.16
CA GLY A 147 10.59 -2.14 -0.28
C GLY A 147 10.93 -2.77 1.08
N LEU A 148 11.29 -1.95 2.08
CA LEU A 148 11.52 -2.41 3.44
C LEU A 148 10.24 -2.98 4.07
N ALA A 149 9.09 -2.32 3.87
CA ALA A 149 7.80 -2.80 4.34
C ALA A 149 7.45 -4.16 3.72
N ALA A 150 7.62 -4.32 2.41
CA ALA A 150 7.42 -5.60 1.73
C ALA A 150 8.36 -6.70 2.25
N CYS A 151 9.64 -6.38 2.51
CA CYS A 151 10.58 -7.31 3.11
C CYS A 151 10.16 -7.74 4.53
N ILE A 152 9.74 -6.80 5.38
CA ILE A 152 9.21 -7.09 6.72
C ILE A 152 7.98 -7.99 6.60
N GLY A 153 7.05 -7.64 5.71
CA GLY A 153 5.87 -8.44 5.40
C GLY A 153 6.21 -9.86 4.95
N LEU A 154 7.23 -10.05 4.12
CA LEU A 154 7.70 -11.37 3.68
C LEU A 154 8.37 -12.17 4.80
N VAL A 155 9.14 -11.52 5.67
CA VAL A 155 9.76 -12.18 6.82
C VAL A 155 8.68 -12.67 7.79
N CYS A 156 7.76 -11.78 8.17
CA CYS A 156 6.60 -12.15 9.00
C CYS A 156 5.77 -13.22 8.31
N TYR A 157 5.48 -13.05 7.02
CA TYR A 157 4.82 -14.08 6.23
C TYR A 157 5.50 -15.41 6.43
N VAL A 158 6.80 -15.57 6.16
CA VAL A 158 7.48 -16.87 6.31
C VAL A 158 7.43 -17.41 7.74
N LEU A 159 7.62 -16.56 8.75
CA LEU A 159 7.71 -16.96 10.17
C LEU A 159 6.37 -17.30 10.82
N PHE A 160 5.27 -16.74 10.34
CA PHE A 160 3.96 -16.79 11.00
C PHE A 160 3.53 -18.19 11.51
N TYR A 161 3.62 -19.23 10.68
CA TYR A 161 3.23 -20.61 11.05
C TYR A 161 4.27 -21.35 11.91
N ARG A 162 5.44 -20.75 12.15
CA ARG A 162 6.49 -21.31 13.03
C ARG A 162 6.44 -20.74 14.45
N LEU A 163 5.68 -19.67 14.66
CA LEU A 163 5.52 -18.99 15.93
C LEU A 163 4.23 -19.47 16.60
N ASP A 164 4.16 -19.46 17.92
CA ASP A 164 2.93 -19.74 18.69
C ASP A 164 2.64 -18.60 19.69
N GLY A 165 1.38 -18.49 20.14
CA GLY A 165 0.98 -17.54 21.17
C GLY A 165 1.28 -16.08 20.83
N THR A 166 1.87 -15.36 21.79
CA THR A 166 2.14 -13.91 21.69
C THR A 166 3.05 -13.52 20.51
N PRO A 167 4.16 -14.21 20.22
CA PRO A 167 4.94 -13.95 19.01
C PRO A 167 4.14 -14.01 17.71
N ARG A 168 3.26 -15.02 17.52
CA ARG A 168 2.42 -15.13 16.32
C ARG A 168 1.45 -13.95 16.19
N PHE A 169 0.90 -13.49 17.31
CA PHE A 169 0.01 -12.33 17.34
C PHE A 169 0.69 -11.06 16.81
N TRP A 170 1.90 -10.77 17.30
CA TRP A 170 2.67 -9.61 16.85
C TRP A 170 3.15 -9.75 15.41
N ASP A 171 3.55 -10.95 15.02
CA ASP A 171 4.03 -11.23 13.66
C ASP A 171 2.98 -10.95 12.59
N GLY A 172 1.69 -11.21 12.87
CA GLY A 172 0.61 -10.81 11.96
C GLY A 172 0.24 -9.33 12.03
N LEU A 173 0.61 -8.62 13.10
CA LEU A 173 0.26 -7.20 13.31
C LEU A 173 1.32 -6.23 12.74
N ILE A 174 2.60 -6.58 12.86
CA ILE A 174 3.74 -5.74 12.45
C ILE A 174 3.64 -5.32 10.98
N PRO A 175 3.39 -6.23 10.00
CA PRO A 175 3.26 -5.84 8.60
C PRO A 175 2.16 -4.80 8.37
N LEU A 176 1.01 -4.95 9.04
CA LEU A 176 -0.11 -4.02 8.92
C LEU A 176 0.24 -2.61 9.41
N ILE A 177 0.94 -2.52 10.55
CA ILE A 177 1.38 -1.24 11.11
C ILE A 177 2.39 -0.58 10.16
N VAL A 178 3.39 -1.36 9.71
CA VAL A 178 4.44 -0.85 8.83
C VAL A 178 3.87 -0.36 7.51
N ASP A 179 2.99 -1.14 6.87
CA ASP A 179 2.30 -0.73 5.64
C ASP A 179 1.48 0.55 5.88
N GLY A 180 0.74 0.62 6.99
CA GLY A 180 -0.04 1.81 7.35
C GLY A 180 0.82 3.07 7.46
N LEU A 181 2.00 2.97 8.06
CA LEU A 181 2.96 4.08 8.15
C LEU A 181 3.47 4.51 6.77
N VAL A 182 3.73 3.56 5.86
CA VAL A 182 4.11 3.88 4.48
C VAL A 182 2.99 4.65 3.77
N VAL A 183 1.75 4.17 3.84
CA VAL A 183 0.58 4.83 3.21
C VAL A 183 0.40 6.25 3.75
N ILE A 184 0.48 6.42 5.07
CA ILE A 184 0.37 7.74 5.72
C ILE A 184 1.50 8.67 5.25
N THR A 185 2.71 8.14 5.06
CA THR A 185 3.84 8.91 4.55
C THR A 185 3.63 9.33 3.10
N ILE A 186 3.05 8.46 2.26
CA ILE A 186 2.68 8.77 0.87
C ILE A 186 1.59 9.85 0.84
N LEU A 187 0.56 9.75 1.69
CA LEU A 187 -0.46 10.78 1.83
C LEU A 187 0.12 12.13 2.26
N GLY A 188 0.99 12.12 3.27
CA GLY A 188 1.70 13.32 3.71
C GLY A 188 2.54 13.93 2.59
N ALA A 189 3.21 13.09 1.80
CA ALA A 189 3.97 13.55 0.66
C ALA A 189 3.08 14.21 -0.41
N LEU A 190 1.91 13.62 -0.68
CA LEU A 190 0.94 14.14 -1.63
C LEU A 190 0.35 15.50 -1.19
N THR A 191 0.15 15.72 0.11
CA THR A 191 -0.42 16.96 0.63
C THR A 191 0.60 18.07 0.81
N PHE A 192 1.82 17.76 1.25
CA PHE A 192 2.79 18.78 1.67
C PHE A 192 3.89 19.07 0.64
N PHE A 193 4.18 18.14 -0.28
CA PHE A 193 5.17 18.38 -1.32
C PHE A 193 4.48 18.83 -2.61
N SER A 194 4.37 20.14 -2.76
CA SER A 194 4.18 20.75 -4.08
C SER A 194 5.55 20.79 -4.76
N GLY A 195 5.69 20.21 -5.96
CA GLY A 195 6.86 20.43 -6.80
C GLY A 195 7.14 21.93 -7.02
N PRO A 196 8.32 22.33 -7.52
CA PRO A 196 8.62 23.73 -7.76
C PRO A 196 7.50 24.30 -8.63
N ARG A 197 6.72 25.24 -8.06
CA ARG A 197 5.70 25.98 -8.79
C ARG A 197 6.42 26.55 -10.00
N GLY A 198 6.04 26.11 -11.20
CA GLY A 198 6.61 26.61 -12.43
C GLY A 198 6.73 28.12 -12.31
N ALA A 199 7.96 28.63 -12.34
CA ALA A 199 8.17 30.06 -12.44
C ALA A 199 7.32 30.53 -13.62
N PRO A 200 6.54 31.63 -13.50
CA PRO A 200 5.88 32.17 -14.66
C PRO A 200 6.96 32.41 -15.70
N LEU A 201 6.84 31.75 -16.85
CA LEU A 201 7.55 32.10 -18.06
C LEU A 201 7.16 33.54 -18.37
N ASN A 202 7.93 34.48 -17.83
CA ASN A 202 7.94 35.86 -18.26
C ASN A 202 8.51 35.84 -19.67
N LEU A 203 7.63 35.63 -20.65
CA LEU A 203 7.86 36.06 -22.01
C LEU A 203 7.86 37.60 -21.98
N ARG A 204 9.06 38.17 -21.95
CA ARG A 204 9.35 39.51 -22.43
C ARG A 204 10.49 39.42 -23.43
#